data_AF-A0A838DMT4-F1
#
_entry.id   AF-A0A838DMT4-F1
#
_cell.length_a   1.000
_cell.length_b   1.000
_cell.length_c   1.000
_cell.angle_alpha   90.00
_cell.angle_beta   90.00
_cell.angle_gamma   90.00
#
_symmetry.space_group_name_H-M   'P 1'
#
loop_
_entity.id
_entity.type
_entity.pdbx_description
1 polymer ?
#
loop_
_entity_poly.entity_id
_entity_poly.type
_entity_poly.pdbx_seq_one_letter_code
_entity_poly.pdbx_strand_id
1 'polypeptide(L)' 'MRTRYHQPFSAEDEDESTVIPVIPMEDPLVHSETHPFCSDPTCPCHDDHGNITCVYDHYQEGLITSDEATNIVNGKAI' A
#
# COMPACT_ATOMS: atom_id res chain seq x y z
N MET A 1 -23.47 68.93 10.98
CA MET A 1 -22.18 68.21 10.94
C MET A 1 -22.35 66.90 11.69
N ARG A 2 -22.44 65.77 10.98
CA ARG A 2 -22.41 64.42 11.56
C ARG A 2 -21.50 63.60 10.66
N THR A 3 -20.32 63.25 11.17
CA THR A 3 -19.34 62.42 10.50
C THR A 3 -19.90 61.00 10.34
N ARG A 4 -19.92 60.51 9.10
CA ARG A 4 -20.12 59.09 8.81
C ARG A 4 -18.85 58.36 9.24
N TYR A 5 -18.95 57.48 10.24
CA TYR A 5 -17.89 56.53 10.52
C TYR A 5 -17.93 55.45 9.43
N HIS A 6 -16.86 55.43 8.63
CA HIS A 6 -16.53 54.33 7.73
C HIS A 6 -16.16 53.13 8.61
N GLN A 7 -16.97 52.07 8.61
CA GLN A 7 -16.50 50.77 9.09
C GLN A 7 -15.63 50.16 7.97
N PRO A 8 -14.37 49.80 8.23
CA PRO A 8 -13.63 48.96 7.30
C PRO A 8 -14.23 47.54 7.37
N PHE A 9 -14.59 47.02 6.21
CA PHE A 9 -14.97 45.63 6.03
C PHE A 9 -13.69 44.82 6.19
N SER A 10 -13.43 44.30 7.39
CA SER A 10 -12.33 43.37 7.63
C SER A 10 -12.68 42.07 6.95
N ALA A 11 -12.18 41.88 5.73
CA ALA A 11 -12.07 40.56 5.12
C ALA A 11 -10.95 39.83 5.86
N GLU A 12 -11.31 39.21 6.97
CA GLU A 12 -10.47 38.21 7.60
C GLU A 12 -10.64 36.95 6.75
N ASP A 13 -9.76 36.80 5.74
CA ASP A 13 -9.55 35.56 5.01
C ASP A 13 -8.96 34.54 5.99
N GLU A 14 -9.83 33.91 6.76
CA GLU A 14 -9.53 32.73 7.54
C GLU A 14 -9.35 31.58 6.54
N ASP A 15 -8.11 31.40 6.05
CA ASP A 15 -7.68 30.17 5.39
C ASP A 15 -7.68 29.06 6.44
N GLU A 16 -8.89 28.56 6.73
CA GLU A 16 -9.14 27.38 7.53
C GLU A 16 -8.61 26.19 6.75
N SER A 17 -7.29 25.98 6.88
CA SER A 17 -6.60 24.80 6.39
C SER A 17 -7.17 23.58 7.12
N THR A 18 -8.25 23.05 6.55
CA THR A 18 -8.92 21.86 7.03
C THR A 18 -7.92 20.72 6.94
N VAL A 19 -7.37 20.32 8.08
CA VAL A 19 -6.46 19.17 8.17
C VAL A 19 -7.31 17.91 8.00
N ILE A 20 -7.42 17.43 6.77
CA ILE A 20 -8.06 16.14 6.50
C ILE A 20 -7.12 15.05 7.03
N PRO A 21 -7.52 14.25 8.03
CA PRO A 21 -6.72 13.13 8.50
C PRO A 21 -6.61 12.10 7.37
N VAL A 22 -5.41 11.96 6.81
CA VAL A 22 -5.10 10.87 5.88
C VAL A 22 -5.02 9.60 6.72
N ILE A 23 -6.01 8.72 6.60
CA ILE A 23 -5.97 7.38 7.18
C ILE A 23 -5.16 6.52 6.20
N PRO A 24 -3.96 6.05 6.56
CA PRO A 24 -3.26 5.07 5.74
C PRO A 24 -4.10 3.79 5.69
N MET A 25 -4.72 3.54 4.54
CA MET A 25 -5.33 2.24 4.22
C MET A 25 -4.20 1.32 3.75
N GLU A 26 -3.29 0.98 4.66
CA GLU A 26 -2.33 -0.08 4.38
C GLU A 26 -3.08 -1.40 4.55
N ASP A 27 -3.39 -2.05 3.44
CA ASP A 27 -3.83 -3.44 3.49
C ASP A 27 -2.77 -4.24 4.26
N PRO A 28 -3.16 -5.03 5.28
CA PRO A 28 -2.19 -5.79 6.04
C PRO A 28 -1.39 -6.69 5.08
N LEU A 29 -0.07 -6.75 5.27
CA LEU A 29 0.82 -7.70 4.60
C LEU A 29 0.44 -9.11 5.07
N VAL A 30 -0.59 -9.69 4.45
CA VAL A 30 -1.10 -11.03 4.79
C VAL A 30 -0.19 -12.06 4.15
N HIS A 31 0.60 -12.72 4.98
CA HIS A 31 1.26 -13.98 4.63
C HIS A 31 0.34 -15.12 5.08
N SER A 32 0.05 -16.05 4.17
CA SER A 32 -0.68 -17.27 4.49
C SER A 32 0.10 -18.48 3.99
N GLU A 33 -0.28 -19.68 4.45
CA GLU A 33 0.30 -20.93 3.92
C GLU A 33 0.16 -21.03 2.40
N THR A 34 -0.89 -20.44 1.84
CA THR A 34 -1.17 -20.38 0.40
C THR A 34 -0.56 -19.17 -0.32
N HIS A 35 -0.19 -18.12 0.41
CA HIS A 35 0.42 -16.90 -0.12
C HIS A 35 1.63 -16.53 0.74
N PRO A 36 2.75 -17.26 0.56
CA PRO A 36 3.94 -17.07 1.40
C PRO A 36 4.69 -15.77 1.12
N PHE A 37 4.46 -15.14 -0.04
CA PHE A 37 5.08 -13.87 -0.42
C PHE A 37 4.03 -12.77 -0.50
N CYS A 38 4.40 -11.58 -0.02
CA CYS A 38 3.59 -10.37 -0.16
C CYS A 38 4.07 -9.52 -1.34
N SER A 39 3.29 -8.49 -1.68
CA SER A 39 3.61 -7.56 -2.77
C SER A 39 4.77 -6.60 -2.46
N ASP A 40 5.21 -6.49 -1.20
CA ASP A 40 6.35 -5.66 -0.82
C ASP A 40 7.68 -6.39 -1.08
N PRO A 41 8.52 -5.93 -2.02
CA PRO A 41 9.80 -6.56 -2.34
C PRO A 41 10.86 -6.38 -1.26
N THR A 42 10.64 -5.49 -0.28
CA THR A 42 11.54 -5.28 0.86
C THR A 42 11.18 -6.14 2.07
N CYS A 43 10.07 -6.89 1.98
CA CYS A 43 9.64 -7.78 3.04
C CYS A 43 10.56 -9.01 3.12
N PRO A 44 11.01 -9.43 4.32
CA PRO A 44 11.90 -10.58 4.48
C PRO A 44 11.30 -11.92 4.05
N CYS A 45 10.00 -11.98 3.74
CA CYS A 45 9.39 -13.18 3.15
C CYS A 45 10.02 -13.54 1.79
N HIS A 46 10.57 -12.56 1.06
CA HIS A 46 11.28 -12.75 -0.20
C HIS A 46 12.69 -13.36 -0.04
N ASP A 47 13.21 -13.40 1.19
CA ASP A 47 14.46 -14.07 1.54
C ASP A 47 14.23 -15.45 2.19
N ASP A 48 12.98 -15.88 2.34
CA ASP A 48 12.66 -17.18 2.93
C ASP A 48 12.96 -18.31 1.94
N HIS A 49 14.15 -18.88 2.09
CA HIS A 49 14.63 -20.00 1.28
C HIS A 49 13.67 -21.20 1.28
N GLY A 50 12.91 -21.44 2.36
CA GLY A 50 11.95 -22.54 2.42
C GLY A 50 10.80 -22.33 1.43
N ASN A 51 10.23 -21.13 1.43
CA ASN A 51 9.14 -20.77 0.51
C ASN A 51 9.63 -20.70 -0.94
N ILE A 52 10.83 -20.16 -1.18
CA ILE A 52 11.42 -20.09 -2.52
C ILE A 52 11.67 -21.49 -3.09
N THR A 53 12.21 -22.40 -2.26
CA THR A 53 12.46 -23.79 -2.68
C THR A 53 11.15 -24.50 -3.00
N CYS A 54 10.11 -24.31 -2.18
CA CYS A 54 8.78 -24.88 -2.43
C CYS A 54 8.20 -24.45 -3.78
N VAL A 55 8.24 -23.14 -4.10
CA VAL A 55 7.79 -22.62 -5.41
C VAL A 55 8.63 -23.18 -6.55
N TYR A 56 9.95 -23.27 -6.36
CA TYR A 56 10.85 -23.86 -7.36
C TYR A 56 10.53 -25.33 -7.62
N ASP A 57 10.29 -26.13 -6.58
CA ASP A 57 9.95 -27.54 -6.70
C ASP A 57 8.61 -27.71 -7.44
N HIS A 58 7.58 -26.93 -7.11
CA HIS A 58 6.31 -26.95 -7.84
C HIS A 58 6.46 -26.61 -9.32
N TYR A 59 7.34 -25.66 -9.66
CA TYR A 59 7.66 -25.34 -11.06
C TYR A 59 8.38 -26.50 -11.76
N GLN A 60 9.35 -27.15 -11.11
CA GLN A 60 10.07 -28.31 -11.66
C GLN A 60 9.16 -29.52 -11.86
N GLU A 61 8.19 -29.72 -10.96
CA GLU A 61 7.18 -30.77 -11.06
C GLU A 61 6.09 -30.46 -12.11
N GLY A 62 6.09 -29.25 -12.68
CA GLY A 62 5.09 -28.81 -13.65
C GLY A 62 3.70 -28.59 -13.05
N LEU A 63 3.61 -28.39 -11.73
CA LEU A 63 2.37 -28.07 -11.03
C LEU A 63 1.94 -26.61 -11.26
N ILE A 64 2.93 -25.74 -11.50
CA ILE A 64 2.74 -24.33 -11.85
C ILE A 64 3.60 -23.97 -13.05
N THR A 65 3.15 -22.99 -13.82
CA THR A 65 3.90 -22.38 -14.92
C THR A 65 4.95 -21.40 -14.41
N SER A 66 5.87 -20.99 -15.29
CA SER A 66 6.88 -19.96 -14.96
C SER A 66 6.24 -18.62 -14.58
N ASP A 67 5.12 -18.27 -15.22
CA ASP A 67 4.41 -17.03 -14.98
C ASP A 67 3.70 -17.07 -13.62
N GLU A 68 3.09 -18.20 -13.28
CA GLU A 68 2.48 -18.42 -11.95
C GLU A 68 3.53 -18.38 -10.84
N ALA A 69 4.68 -19.05 -11.01
CA ALA A 69 5.78 -18.99 -10.05
C ALA A 69 6.26 -17.54 -9.83
N THR A 70 6.38 -16.77 -10.92
CA THR A 70 6.75 -15.35 -10.87
C THR A 70 5.68 -14.52 -10.15
N ASN A 71 4.40 -14.78 -10.40
CA ASN A 71 3.31 -14.09 -9.73
C ASN A 71 3.29 -14.40 -8.24
N ILE A 72 3.46 -15.67 -7.85
CA ILE A 72 3.53 -16.10 -6.45
C ILE A 72 4.67 -15.39 -5.74
N VAL A 73 5.88 -15.39 -6.30
CA VAL A 73 7.04 -14.72 -5.67
C VAL A 73 6.80 -13.22 -5.56
N ASN A 74 6.15 -12.59 -6.54
CA ASN A 74 5.81 -11.15 -6.48
C ASN A 74 4.59 -10.84 -5.58
N GLY A 75 4.03 -11.82 -4.86
CA GLY A 75 2.83 -11.64 -4.05
C GLY A 75 1.60 -11.24 -4.84
N LYS A 76 1.52 -11.63 -6.11
CA LYS A 76 0.36 -11.41 -7.00
C LYS A 76 -0.53 -12.64 -6.99
N ALA A 77 -1.84 -12.40 -6.99
CA ALA A 77 -2.82 -13.45 -7.21
C ALA A 77 -2.64 -14.07 -8.60
N ILE A 78 -2.69 -15.40 -8.64
CA ILE A 78 -2.64 -16.26 -9.85
C ILE A 78 -4.02 -16.42 -10.48
#